data_AF-A0A957U4E9-F1
#
_entry.id   AF-A0A957U4E9-F1
#
_cell.length_a   1.000
_cell.length_b   1.000
_cell.length_c   1.000
_cell.angle_alpha   90.00
_cell.angle_beta   90.00
_cell.angle_gamma   90.00
#
_symmetry.space_group_name_H-M   'P 1'
#
loop_
_entity.id
_entity.type
_entity.pdbx_description
1 polymer ?
#
loop_
_entity_poly.entity_id
_entity_poly.type
_entity_poly.pdbx_seq_one_letter_code
_entity_poly.pdbx_strand_id
1 'polypeptide(L)' 'MFANVEWGKSKQRSLRQSVPWMVLLGALSLMLAAAGVGHAQETPNRAGIIVIFDDGRQETACVEFTEDSLPGDQLLDRT' A
#
# COMPACT_ATOMS: atom_id res chain seq x y z
N MET A 1 -59.50 4.78 -36.36
CA MET A 1 -59.19 4.42 -34.96
C MET A 1 -57.68 4.24 -34.88
N PHE A 2 -56.94 5.30 -34.52
CA PHE A 2 -55.47 5.27 -34.48
C PHE A 2 -55.03 5.07 -33.03
N ALA A 3 -54.28 3.98 -32.79
CA ALA A 3 -53.67 3.70 -31.50
C ALA A 3 -52.56 4.72 -31.24
N ASN A 4 -52.64 5.40 -30.10
CA ASN A 4 -51.66 6.34 -29.61
C ASN A 4 -50.59 5.56 -28.84
N VAL A 5 -49.36 5.51 -29.34
CA VAL A 5 -48.29 4.72 -28.72
C VAL A 5 -47.34 5.66 -27.98
N GLU A 6 -47.39 5.64 -26.64
CA GLU A 6 -46.42 6.36 -25.78
C GLU A 6 -45.06 5.65 -25.81
N TRP A 7 -44.15 6.12 -26.66
CA TRP A 7 -42.71 5.81 -26.56
C TRP A 7 -41.99 6.98 -25.90
N GLY A 8 -41.32 6.74 -24.77
CA GLY A 8 -40.25 7.66 -24.33
C GLY A 8 -40.09 7.96 -22.84
N LYS A 9 -40.33 7.02 -21.91
CA LYS A 9 -40.05 7.29 -20.48
C LYS A 9 -39.14 6.27 -19.76
N SER A 10 -38.68 5.20 -20.41
CA SER A 10 -37.85 4.19 -19.72
C SER A 10 -36.35 4.58 -19.65
N LYS A 11 -35.82 5.21 -20.70
CA LYS A 11 -34.38 5.49 -20.82
C LYS A 11 -33.86 6.57 -19.85
N GLN A 12 -34.76 7.41 -19.34
CA GLN A 12 -34.42 8.60 -18.56
C GLN A 12 -34.27 8.35 -17.05
N ARG A 13 -34.82 7.24 -16.51
CA ARG A 13 -34.67 6.89 -15.08
C ARG A 13 -33.32 6.27 -14.74
N SER A 14 -32.75 5.48 -15.65
CA SER A 14 -31.47 4.78 -15.47
C SER A 14 -30.30 5.75 -15.22
N LEU A 15 -30.26 6.88 -15.94
CA LEU A 15 -29.20 7.88 -15.82
C LEU A 15 -29.27 8.69 -14.52
N ARG A 16 -30.46 8.89 -13.92
CA ARG A 16 -30.58 9.62 -12.64
C ARG A 16 -30.20 8.75 -11.44
N GLN A 17 -30.33 7.43 -11.54
CA GLN A 17 -30.03 6.51 -10.43
C GLN A 17 -28.54 6.23 -10.25
N SER A 18 -27.70 6.41 -11.27
CA SER A 18 -26.25 6.20 -11.19
C SER A 18 -25.48 7.38 -10.61
N VAL A 19 -26.07 8.59 -10.64
CA VAL A 19 -25.48 9.83 -10.09
C VAL A 19 -25.05 9.70 -8.62
N PRO A 20 -25.88 9.22 -7.67
CA PRO A 20 -25.47 9.12 -6.27
C PRO A 20 -24.28 8.16 -6.09
N TRP A 21 -24.22 7.09 -6.89
CA TRP A 21 -23.13 6.13 -6.83
C TRP A 21 -21.81 6.72 -7.34
N MET A 22 -21.87 7.51 -8.42
CA MET A 22 -20.70 8.22 -8.93
C MET A 22 -20.17 9.26 -7.94
N VAL A 23 -21.05 10.01 -7.26
CA VAL A 23 -20.65 10.97 -6.23
C VAL A 23 -19.99 10.26 -5.05
N LEU A 24 -20.55 9.12 -4.62
CA LEU A 24 -20.03 8.36 -3.49
C LEU A 24 -18.67 7.72 -3.81
N LEU A 25 -18.50 7.17 -5.02
CA LEU A 25 -17.21 6.67 -5.50
C LEU A 25 -16.16 7.80 -5.66
N GLY A 26 -16.58 8.97 -6.15
CA GLY A 26 -15.73 10.14 -6.27
C GLY A 26 -15.24 10.63 -4.90
N ALA A 27 -16.15 10.73 -3.93
CA ALA A 27 -15.83 11.13 -2.56
C ALA A 27 -14.91 10.11 -1.86
N LEU A 28 -15.14 8.82 -2.05
CA LEU A 28 -14.29 7.75 -1.54
C LEU A 28 -12.88 7.84 -2.14
N SER A 29 -12.77 8.02 -3.45
CA SER A 29 -11.47 8.16 -4.13
C SER A 29 -10.70 9.38 -3.62
N LEU A 30 -11.40 10.49 -3.35
CA LEU A 30 -10.79 11.71 -2.79
C LEU A 30 -10.32 11.50 -1.35
N MET A 31 -11.08 10.77 -0.52
CA MET A 31 -10.63 10.40 0.83
C MET A 31 -9.42 9.47 0.80
N LEU A 32 -9.37 8.50 -0.13
CA LEU A 32 -8.21 7.62 -0.28
C LEU A 32 -6.96 8.38 -0.74
N ALA A 33 -7.11 9.35 -1.64
CA ALA A 33 -6.00 10.20 -2.06
C ALA A 33 -5.52 11.13 -0.92
N ALA A 34 -6.45 11.65 -0.11
CA ALA A 34 -6.14 12.51 1.03
C ALA A 34 -5.55 11.75 2.23
N ALA A 35 -5.83 10.45 2.36
CA ALA A 35 -5.27 9.60 3.41
C ALA A 35 -3.75 9.38 3.30
N GLY A 36 -3.12 9.95 2.25
CA GLY A 36 -1.72 9.77 1.95
C GLY A 36 -1.49 8.41 1.29
N VAL A 37 -0.71 8.42 0.22
CA VAL A 37 -0.03 7.18 -0.21
C VAL A 37 0.77 6.77 1.00
N GLY A 38 0.32 5.72 1.71
CA GLY A 38 1.06 5.19 2.84
C GLY A 38 2.46 4.93 2.34
N HIS A 39 3.42 5.74 2.79
CA HIS A 39 4.82 5.42 2.65
C HIS A 39 4.98 4.12 3.43
N ALA A 40 4.80 2.99 2.76
CA ALA A 40 5.32 1.72 3.24
C ALA A 40 6.76 2.04 3.57
N GLN A 41 7.07 2.10 4.86
CA GLN A 41 8.30 2.70 5.33
C GLN A 41 9.43 2.07 4.53
N GLU A 42 10.17 2.88 3.78
CA GLU A 42 11.53 2.56 3.36
C GLU A 42 12.37 2.54 4.65
N THR A 43 12.05 1.64 5.58
CA THR A 43 12.89 1.37 6.72
C THR A 43 14.09 0.62 6.18
N PRO A 44 15.32 1.08 6.47
CA PRO A 44 16.50 0.34 6.09
C PRO A 44 16.38 -1.09 6.64
N ASN A 45 16.88 -2.04 5.86
CA ASN A 45 17.00 -3.42 6.29
C ASN A 45 17.85 -3.48 7.56
N ARG A 46 17.51 -4.41 8.46
CA ARG A 46 18.16 -4.55 9.77
C ARG A 46 18.53 -5.99 10.02
N ALA A 47 19.73 -6.20 10.54
CA ALA A 47 20.20 -7.52 10.94
C ALA A 47 20.84 -7.46 12.34
N GLY A 48 20.48 -8.43 13.19
CA GLY A 48 21.14 -8.66 14.46
C GLY A 48 22.27 -9.66 14.30
N ILE A 49 23.44 -9.34 14.83
CA ILE A 49 24.65 -10.18 14.77
C ILE A 49 25.03 -10.53 16.19
N ILE A 50 25.30 -11.82 16.42
CA ILE A 50 25.84 -12.33 17.66
C ILE A 50 27.13 -13.07 17.34
N VAL A 51 28.25 -12.62 17.91
CA VAL A 51 29.56 -13.27 17.79
C VAL A 51 29.89 -13.93 19.11
N ILE A 52 30.19 -15.23 19.08
CA ILE A 52 30.62 -16.00 20.24
C ILE A 52 32.07 -16.41 20.01
N PHE A 53 32.95 -15.96 20.89
CA PHE A 53 34.38 -16.28 20.85
C PHE A 53 34.65 -17.58 21.61
N ASP A 54 35.77 -18.24 21.31
CA ASP A 54 36.18 -19.49 21.97
C ASP A 54 36.44 -19.32 23.49
N ASP A 55 36.77 -18.10 23.92
CA ASP A 55 36.89 -17.73 25.34
C ASP A 55 35.53 -17.54 26.05
N GLY A 56 34.42 -17.75 25.33
CA GLY A 56 33.06 -17.56 25.83
C GLY A 56 32.58 -16.11 25.84
N ARG A 57 33.38 -15.14 25.38
CA ARG A 57 32.92 -13.77 25.19
C ARG A 57 31.83 -13.72 24.11
N GLN A 58 30.85 -12.86 24.32
CA GLN A 58 29.76 -12.60 23.37
C GLN A 58 29.73 -11.12 23.01
N GLU A 59 29.64 -10.83 21.72
CA GLU A 59 29.39 -9.48 21.19
C GLU A 59 28.08 -9.47 20.42
N THR A 60 27.34 -8.36 20.50
CA THR A 60 26.04 -8.21 19.87
C THR A 60 25.92 -6.83 19.24
N ALA A 61 25.56 -6.80 17.96
CA ALA A 61 25.41 -5.59 17.17
C ALA A 61 24.13 -5.65 16.33
N CYS A 62 23.59 -4.46 16.03
CA CYS A 62 22.48 -4.30 15.08
C CYS A 62 23.01 -3.47 13.91
N VAL A 63 22.96 -4.03 12.71
CA VAL A 63 23.44 -3.39 11.49
C VAL A 63 22.25 -2.96 10.65
N GLU A 64 22.26 -1.69 10.24
CA GLU A 64 21.31 -1.13 9.28
C GLU A 64 21.94 -1.09 7.89
N PHE A 65 21.16 -1.42 6.85
CA PHE A 65 21.62 -1.41 5.47
C PHE A 65 20.48 -1.06 4.51
N THR A 66 20.79 -0.43 3.39
CA THR A 66 19.78 0.06 2.43
C THR A 66 19.75 -0.78 1.15
N GLU A 67 20.74 -1.65 0.98
CA GLU A 67 20.86 -2.59 -0.12
C GLU A 67 19.73 -3.63 -0.05
N ASP A 68 19.17 -4.02 -1.21
CA ASP A 68 18.13 -5.05 -1.31
C ASP A 68 18.55 -6.39 -0.68
N SER A 69 19.85 -6.68 -0.69
CA SER A 69 20.44 -7.86 -0.07
C SER A 69 21.89 -7.58 0.33
N LEU A 70 22.30 -8.09 1.50
CA LEU A 70 23.66 -8.03 2.00
C LEU A 70 24.13 -9.44 2.39
N PRO A 71 25.28 -9.92 1.88
CA PRO A 71 25.85 -11.21 2.26
C PRO A 71 26.17 -11.31 3.75
N GLY A 72 26.07 -12.52 4.31
CA GLY A 72 26.24 -12.75 5.75
C GLY A 72 27.65 -12.47 6.27
N ASP A 73 28.68 -12.65 5.45
CA ASP A 73 30.06 -12.28 5.76
C ASP A 73 30.25 -10.76 5.80
N GLN A 74 29.61 -10.01 4.90
CA GLN A 74 29.67 -8.55 4.88
C GLN A 74 28.95 -7.89 6.05
N LEU A 75 28.03 -8.59 6.72
CA LEU A 75 27.43 -8.14 7.97
C LEU A 75 28.47 -8.03 9.08
N LEU A 76 29.46 -8.94 9.12
CA LEU A 76 30.52 -8.95 10.13
C LEU A 76 31.48 -7.77 9.99
N ASP A 77 31.66 -7.24 8.78
CA ASP A 77 32.49 -6.04 8.55
C ASP A 77 31.84 -4.75 9.08
N ARG A 78 30.58 -4.80 9.52
CA ARG A 78 29.79 -3.64 9.96
C ARG A 78 29.45 -3.65 11.45
N THR A 79 30.00 -4.58 12.23
CA THR A 79 29.93 -4.58 13.70
C THR A 79 31.01 -3.68 14.30
#